data_AF-A0A5D2JJ96-F1
#
_entry.id   AF-A0A5D2JJ96-F1
#
_cell.length_a   1.000
_cell.length_b   1.000
_cell.length_c   1.000
_cell.angle_alpha   90.00
_cell.angle_beta   90.00
_cell.angle_gamma   90.00
#
_symmetry.space_group_name_H-M   'P 1'
#
loop_
_entity.id
_entity.type
_entity.pdbx_description
1 polymer ?
#
loop_
_entity_poly.entity_id
_entity_poly.type
_entity_poly.pdbx_seq_one_letter_code
_entity_poly.pdbx_strand_id
1 'polypeptide(L)'
;MDIALFSPSSLFADAEEVSVDEEVTDVHQSFVERRHQFPGMELVIREFSFHQLNANLLWPGTFAFAEWLVQHHSWIEGRRCLELGSGTGALAIFLKKSFNLDITTSDYDDQEIEENIAHNCQANGIKPVLPHVKHSWGETFPSAEPDWDLIIASDILLYVKQYPNLIKSLSFLLKSYKSKDDKAIPSVGNDQSSGKRSIYI
;
A
#
# COMPACT_ATOMS: atom_id res chain seq x y z
N MET A 1 -27.34 -2.57 9.27
CA MET A 1 -25.95 -3.08 9.37
C MET A 1 -25.98 -4.44 8.70
N ASP A 2 -25.68 -4.47 7.41
CA ASP A 2 -25.56 -5.73 6.66
C ASP A 2 -24.13 -6.23 6.83
N ILE A 3 -24.00 -7.37 7.50
CA ILE A 3 -22.73 -8.07 7.68
C ILE A 3 -22.45 -8.79 6.37
N ALA A 4 -21.44 -8.34 5.64
CA ALA A 4 -20.91 -9.08 4.50
C ALA A 4 -20.26 -10.38 5.03
N LEU A 5 -20.95 -11.49 4.84
CA LEU A 5 -20.43 -12.83 5.08
C LEU A 5 -19.45 -13.20 3.97
N PHE A 6 -18.16 -13.11 4.26
CA PHE A 6 -17.13 -13.75 3.45
C PHE A 6 -17.27 -15.26 3.56
N SER A 7 -17.56 -15.94 2.45
CA SER A 7 -17.52 -17.41 2.38
C SER A 7 -16.13 -17.85 1.93
N PRO A 8 -15.39 -18.67 2.72
CA PRO A 8 -14.10 -19.23 2.34
C PRO A 8 -14.18 -20.25 1.19
N SER A 9 -15.38 -20.70 0.81
CA SER A 9 -15.58 -21.79 -0.15
C SER A 9 -15.22 -21.44 -1.60
N SER A 10 -14.91 -20.18 -1.90
CA SER A 10 -14.37 -19.79 -3.23
C SER A 10 -12.84 -19.92 -3.32
N LEU A 11 -12.14 -20.23 -2.22
CA LEU A 11 -10.67 -20.26 -2.20
C LEU A 11 -10.06 -21.60 -2.67
N PHE A 12 -10.87 -22.65 -2.79
CA PHE A 12 -10.45 -23.98 -3.21
C PHE A 12 -11.51 -24.59 -4.14
N ALA A 13 -11.53 -24.17 -5.40
CA ALA A 13 -12.19 -24.92 -6.45
C ALA A 13 -11.14 -25.81 -7.12
N ASP A 14 -11.43 -27.11 -7.16
CA ASP A 14 -10.57 -28.18 -7.64
C ASP A 14 -10.05 -27.94 -9.06
N ALA A 15 -8.79 -28.34 -9.28
CA ALA A 15 -8.14 -28.31 -10.57
C ALA A 15 -8.72 -29.42 -11.47
N GLU A 16 -9.64 -29.05 -12.36
CA GLU A 16 -9.93 -29.84 -13.56
C GLU A 16 -9.30 -29.16 -14.78
N GLU A 17 -8.45 -29.92 -15.47
CA GLU A 17 -7.75 -29.51 -16.70
C GLU A 17 -8.76 -29.18 -17.81
N VAL A 18 -8.77 -27.93 -18.27
CA VAL A 18 -9.51 -27.50 -19.46
C VAL A 18 -8.50 -26.97 -20.48
N SER A 19 -8.46 -27.61 -21.64
CA SER A 19 -7.65 -27.27 -22.81
C SER A 19 -7.89 -25.82 -23.25
N VAL A 20 -6.82 -25.03 -23.32
CA VAL A 20 -6.82 -23.62 -23.72
C VAL A 20 -6.78 -23.53 -25.24
N ASP A 21 -7.94 -23.31 -25.87
CA ASP A 21 -7.99 -22.61 -27.15
C ASP A 21 -7.91 -21.10 -26.85
N GLU A 22 -6.88 -20.45 -27.37
CA GLU A 22 -6.62 -19.02 -27.23
C GLU A 22 -7.62 -18.21 -28.06
N GLU A 23 -8.80 -17.93 -27.49
CA GLU A 23 -9.60 -16.77 -27.88
C GLU A 23 -9.33 -15.64 -26.88
N VAL A 24 -8.60 -14.62 -27.33
CA VAL A 24 -8.42 -13.35 -26.60
C VAL A 24 -9.76 -12.62 -26.60
N THR A 25 -10.67 -13.04 -25.72
CA THR A 25 -11.83 -12.23 -25.36
C THR A 25 -11.34 -11.10 -24.47
N ASP A 26 -11.62 -9.87 -24.88
CA ASP A 26 -11.45 -8.65 -24.09
C ASP A 26 -12.29 -8.76 -22.81
N VAL A 27 -11.70 -9.32 -21.74
CA VAL A 27 -12.37 -9.49 -20.45
C VAL A 27 -12.41 -8.12 -19.82
N HIS A 28 -13.46 -7.35 -20.12
CA HIS A 28 -13.69 -6.05 -19.51
C HIS A 28 -13.74 -6.24 -17.99
N GLN A 29 -12.72 -5.79 -17.27
CA GLN A 29 -12.65 -5.95 -15.82
C GLN A 29 -13.86 -5.25 -15.19
N SER A 30 -14.70 -6.03 -14.52
CA SER A 30 -15.84 -5.46 -13.80
C SER A 30 -15.34 -4.78 -12.52
N PHE A 31 -15.87 -3.59 -12.26
CA PHE A 31 -15.50 -2.78 -11.11
C PHE A 31 -16.73 -2.17 -10.44
N VAL A 32 -16.55 -1.78 -9.19
CA VAL A 32 -17.53 -1.02 -8.41
C VAL A 32 -16.83 0.14 -7.73
N GLU A 33 -17.47 1.30 -7.73
CA GLU A 33 -17.01 2.44 -6.91
C GLU A 33 -17.70 2.38 -5.55
N ARG A 34 -16.90 2.34 -4.49
CA ARG A 34 -17.37 2.29 -3.11
C ARG A 34 -16.93 3.53 -2.35
N ARG A 35 -17.80 3.99 -1.46
CA ARG A 35 -17.50 5.05 -0.50
C ARG A 35 -17.02 4.42 0.79
N HIS A 36 -15.85 4.86 1.25
CA HIS A 36 -15.22 4.35 2.46
C HIS A 36 -14.97 5.49 3.44
N GLN A 37 -15.38 5.27 4.68
CA GLN A 37 -15.13 6.21 5.76
C GLN A 37 -13.70 6.03 6.27
N PHE A 38 -12.87 7.04 6.04
CA PHE A 38 -11.58 7.21 6.70
C PHE A 38 -11.72 8.20 7.85
N PRO A 39 -10.73 8.33 8.75
CA PRO A 39 -10.77 9.32 9.81
C PRO A 39 -10.97 10.74 9.27
N GLY A 40 -12.09 11.37 9.60
CA GLY A 40 -12.40 12.76 9.21
C GLY A 40 -12.75 12.99 7.74
N MET A 41 -12.79 11.96 6.88
CA MET A 41 -13.17 12.10 5.47
C MET A 41 -13.74 10.82 4.86
N GLU A 42 -14.47 10.97 3.77
CA GLU A 42 -14.88 9.85 2.92
C GLU A 42 -14.02 9.83 1.65
N LEU A 43 -13.59 8.64 1.24
CA LEU A 43 -12.93 8.42 -0.05
C LEU A 43 -13.83 7.59 -0.97
N VAL A 44 -13.82 7.91 -2.26
CA VAL A 44 -14.45 7.09 -3.31
C VAL A 44 -13.37 6.24 -3.96
N ILE A 45 -13.47 4.93 -3.86
CA ILE A 45 -12.47 3.98 -4.34
C ILE A 45 -13.11 3.04 -5.35
N ARG A 46 -12.51 2.95 -6.54
CA ARG A 46 -12.79 1.92 -7.54
C ARG A 46 -12.10 0.63 -7.12
N GLU A 47 -12.92 -0.41 -6.94
CA GLU A 47 -12.51 -1.76 -6.61
C GLU A 47 -12.90 -2.70 -7.74
N PHE A 48 -11.98 -3.58 -8.11
CA PHE A 48 -12.22 -4.59 -9.13
C PHE A 48 -12.88 -5.82 -8.54
N SER A 49 -13.70 -6.51 -9.34
CA SER A 49 -14.28 -7.79 -8.91
C SER A 49 -13.19 -8.85 -8.72
N PHE A 50 -12.11 -8.78 -9.51
CA PHE A 50 -10.98 -9.70 -9.44
C PHE A 50 -9.71 -9.03 -9.99
N HIS A 51 -8.57 -9.37 -9.39
CA HIS A 51 -7.23 -9.09 -9.91
C HIS A 51 -6.33 -10.25 -9.48
N GLN A 52 -5.54 -10.81 -10.39
CA GLN A 52 -4.70 -12.00 -10.13
C GLN A 52 -3.69 -11.81 -8.98
N LEU A 53 -3.29 -10.56 -8.73
CA LEU A 53 -2.36 -10.14 -7.68
C LEU A 53 -3.04 -9.69 -6.37
N ASN A 54 -4.37 -9.74 -6.30
CA ASN A 54 -5.22 -9.27 -5.18
C ASN A 54 -5.13 -7.76 -4.88
N ALA A 55 -4.78 -6.97 -5.89
CA ALA A 55 -4.83 -5.51 -5.84
C ALA A 55 -6.24 -4.96 -6.10
N ASN A 56 -7.27 -5.82 -6.08
CA ASN A 56 -8.62 -5.48 -6.51
C ASN A 56 -9.47 -4.77 -5.44
N LEU A 57 -9.27 -5.06 -4.15
CA LEU A 57 -10.10 -4.55 -3.05
C LEU A 57 -9.32 -3.64 -2.11
N LEU A 58 -10.06 -2.79 -1.40
CA LEU A 58 -9.54 -2.10 -0.22
C LEU A 58 -9.57 -3.05 0.99
N TRP A 59 -8.39 -3.42 1.48
CA TRP A 59 -8.24 -4.36 2.59
C TRP A 59 -8.50 -3.70 3.96
N PRO A 60 -9.14 -4.43 4.91
CA PRO A 60 -9.67 -3.85 6.14
C PRO A 60 -8.60 -3.36 7.15
N GLY A 61 -7.40 -3.94 7.15
CA GLY A 61 -6.30 -3.48 8.01
C GLY A 61 -5.85 -2.05 7.68
N THR A 62 -6.08 -1.60 6.45
CA THR A 62 -5.87 -0.21 6.01
C THR A 62 -6.59 0.81 6.90
N PHE A 63 -7.82 0.52 7.35
CA PHE A 63 -8.56 1.45 8.20
C PHE A 63 -7.94 1.57 9.60
N ALA A 64 -7.57 0.43 10.19
CA ALA A 64 -6.89 0.41 11.49
C ALA A 64 -5.54 1.11 11.42
N PHE A 65 -4.79 0.93 10.33
CA PHE A 65 -3.52 1.60 10.14
C PHE A 65 -3.68 3.10 9.90
N ALA A 66 -4.69 3.53 9.13
CA ALA A 66 -5.02 4.94 8.94
C ALA A 66 -5.39 5.63 10.27
N GLU A 67 -6.22 5.00 11.10
CA GLU A 67 -6.55 5.50 12.44
C GLU A 67 -5.31 5.63 13.32
N TRP A 68 -4.45 4.62 13.32
CA TRP A 68 -3.20 4.63 14.07
C TRP A 68 -2.26 5.76 13.61
N LEU A 69 -2.12 5.97 12.29
CA LEU A 69 -1.31 7.04 11.72
C LEU A 69 -1.85 8.44 12.07
N VAL A 70 -3.16 8.61 12.18
CA VAL A 70 -3.75 9.88 12.64
C VAL A 70 -3.35 10.17 14.09
N GLN A 71 -3.37 9.16 14.95
CA GLN A 71 -2.95 9.30 16.34
C GLN A 71 -1.43 9.57 16.48
N HIS A 72 -0.65 9.13 15.50
CA HIS A 72 0.82 9.23 15.49
C HIS A 72 1.33 10.11 14.34
N HIS A 73 0.55 11.12 13.90
CA HIS A 73 0.82 11.88 12.68
C HIS A 73 2.22 12.55 12.66
N SER A 74 2.73 12.94 13.83
CA SER A 74 4.09 13.47 13.99
C SER A 74 5.21 12.54 13.49
N TRP A 75 4.94 11.24 13.30
CA TRP A 75 5.92 10.27 12.80
C TRP A 75 6.02 10.25 11.27
N ILE A 76 5.06 10.86 10.58
CA ILE A 76 4.95 10.88 9.11
C ILE A 76 5.02 12.29 8.53
N GLU A 77 4.67 13.33 9.29
CA GLU A 77 4.67 14.70 8.78
C GLU A 77 6.05 15.14 8.27
N GLY A 78 6.06 15.77 7.09
CA GLY A 78 7.29 16.26 6.44
C GLY A 78 8.23 15.16 5.93
N ARG A 79 7.84 13.88 6.00
CA ARG A 79 8.62 12.74 5.49
C ARG A 79 8.33 12.45 4.03
N ARG A 80 9.28 11.77 3.37
CA ARG A 80 9.14 11.28 2.00
C ARG A 80 8.89 9.79 2.06
N CYS A 81 7.66 9.41 1.78
CA CYS A 81 7.13 8.09 2.05
C CYS A 81 7.01 7.27 0.78
N LEU A 82 7.39 6.00 0.86
CA LEU A 82 7.03 4.95 -0.08
C LEU A 82 6.00 4.03 0.59
N GLU A 83 4.85 3.85 -0.04
CA GLU A 83 3.89 2.80 0.33
C GLU A 83 4.16 1.55 -0.52
N LEU A 84 4.49 0.42 0.12
CA LEU A 84 4.61 -0.87 -0.55
C LEU A 84 3.27 -1.62 -0.51
N GLY A 85 2.89 -2.24 -1.63
CA GLY A 85 1.64 -2.98 -1.77
C GLY A 85 0.43 -2.05 -1.66
N SER A 86 0.42 -0.98 -2.46
CA SER A 86 -0.59 0.07 -2.41
C SER A 86 -2.00 -0.38 -2.81
N GLY A 87 -2.13 -1.46 -3.59
CA GLY A 87 -3.40 -1.98 -4.07
C GLY A 87 -4.23 -0.92 -4.78
N THR A 88 -5.33 -0.49 -4.16
CA THR A 88 -6.22 0.57 -4.67
C THR A 88 -5.63 1.99 -4.55
N GLY A 89 -4.58 2.18 -3.74
CA GLY A 89 -3.98 3.47 -3.41
C GLY A 89 -4.74 4.28 -2.35
N ALA A 90 -5.78 3.70 -1.74
CA ALA A 90 -6.67 4.42 -0.81
C ALA A 90 -5.92 5.01 0.40
N LEU A 91 -4.95 4.29 0.97
CA LEU A 91 -4.17 4.78 2.10
C LEU A 91 -3.29 5.97 1.70
N ALA A 92 -2.52 5.86 0.60
CA ALA A 92 -1.75 7.01 0.13
C ALA A 92 -2.60 8.23 -0.20
N ILE A 93 -3.77 8.04 -0.82
CA ILE A 93 -4.73 9.11 -1.08
C ILE A 93 -5.19 9.75 0.25
N PHE A 94 -5.56 8.94 1.23
CA PHE A 94 -5.94 9.42 2.55
C PHE A 94 -4.82 10.25 3.19
N LEU A 95 -3.59 9.70 3.25
CA LEU A 95 -2.45 10.38 3.87
C LEU A 95 -2.05 11.66 3.12
N LYS A 96 -2.18 11.68 1.79
CA LYS A 96 -2.00 12.88 0.99
C LYS A 96 -3.02 13.96 1.35
N LYS A 97 -4.29 13.60 1.53
CA LYS A 97 -5.35 14.57 1.86
C LYS A 97 -5.29 15.05 3.30
N SER A 98 -4.96 14.17 4.24
CA SER A 98 -4.95 14.47 5.67
C SER A 98 -3.72 15.28 6.10
N PHE A 99 -2.54 14.93 5.57
CA PHE A 99 -1.26 15.46 6.06
C PHE A 99 -0.42 16.15 4.98
N ASN A 100 -0.93 16.24 3.74
CA ASN A 100 -0.14 16.64 2.57
C ASN A 100 1.18 15.85 2.46
N LEU A 101 1.16 14.56 2.85
CA LEU A 101 2.34 13.71 2.84
C LEU A 101 2.95 13.64 1.44
N ASP A 102 4.28 13.72 1.35
CA ASP A 102 5.01 13.42 0.12
C ASP A 102 5.11 11.89 0.01
N ILE A 103 4.10 11.29 -0.63
CA ILE A 103 3.95 9.83 -0.71
C ILE A 103 4.00 9.35 -2.16
N THR A 104 4.77 8.30 -2.37
CA THR A 104 4.87 7.53 -3.61
C THR A 104 4.26 6.16 -3.37
N THR A 105 3.39 5.70 -4.25
CA THR A 105 2.82 4.35 -4.20
C THR A 105 3.75 3.36 -4.90
N SER A 106 3.70 2.10 -4.51
CA SER A 106 4.41 1.02 -5.17
C SER A 106 3.63 -0.27 -5.03
N ASP A 107 3.50 -0.98 -6.14
CA ASP A 107 2.89 -2.29 -6.23
C ASP A 107 3.58 -3.07 -7.37
N TYR A 108 3.09 -4.26 -7.69
CA TYR A 108 3.60 -5.08 -8.81
C TYR A 108 3.78 -4.27 -10.11
N ASP A 109 4.68 -4.74 -10.99
CA ASP A 109 4.80 -4.19 -12.34
C ASP A 109 3.59 -4.58 -13.20
N ASP A 110 2.48 -3.90 -12.93
CA ASP A 110 1.17 -4.16 -13.47
C ASP A 110 0.49 -2.82 -13.80
N GLN A 111 0.15 -2.65 -15.09
CA GLN A 111 -0.42 -1.42 -15.62
C GLN A 111 -1.83 -1.16 -15.06
N GLU A 112 -2.60 -2.21 -14.78
CA GLU A 112 -3.98 -2.09 -14.29
C GLU A 112 -4.00 -1.52 -12.87
N ILE A 113 -3.02 -1.89 -12.04
CA ILE A 113 -2.84 -1.33 -10.69
C ILE A 113 -2.47 0.15 -10.76
N GLU A 114 -1.48 0.52 -11.58
CA GLU A 114 -1.03 1.90 -11.77
C GLU A 114 -2.20 2.80 -12.21
N GLU A 115 -2.96 2.35 -13.21
CA GLU A 115 -4.13 3.06 -13.73
C GLU A 115 -5.25 3.16 -12.70
N ASN A 116 -5.45 2.13 -11.87
CA ASN A 116 -6.43 2.16 -10.80
C ASN A 116 -6.09 3.16 -9.70
N ILE A 117 -4.83 3.21 -9.29
CA ILE A 117 -4.34 4.21 -8.34
C ILE A 117 -4.53 5.62 -8.93
N ALA A 118 -4.20 5.82 -10.21
CA ALA A 118 -4.39 7.09 -10.89
C ALA A 118 -5.88 7.50 -10.96
N HIS A 119 -6.78 6.57 -11.30
CA HIS A 119 -8.24 6.78 -11.28
C HIS A 119 -8.71 7.21 -9.90
N ASN A 120 -8.32 6.46 -8.85
CA ASN A 120 -8.71 6.75 -7.47
C ASN A 120 -8.16 8.09 -6.99
N CYS A 121 -6.94 8.47 -7.38
CA CYS A 121 -6.39 9.81 -7.10
C CYS A 121 -7.30 10.89 -7.69
N GLN A 122 -7.67 10.77 -8.96
CA GLN A 122 -8.50 11.75 -9.65
C GLN A 122 -9.91 11.83 -9.05
N ALA A 123 -10.53 10.69 -8.75
CA ALA A 123 -11.85 10.59 -8.11
C ALA A 123 -11.88 11.30 -6.74
N ASN A 124 -10.75 11.33 -6.03
CA ASN A 124 -10.61 11.99 -4.73
C ASN A 124 -9.97 13.39 -4.80
N GLY A 125 -9.80 13.95 -6.01
CA GLY A 125 -9.32 15.31 -6.22
C GLY A 125 -7.81 15.52 -6.04
N ILE A 126 -7.00 14.45 -6.09
CA ILE A 126 -5.54 14.54 -6.05
C ILE A 126 -5.01 14.87 -7.45
N LYS A 127 -4.42 16.07 -7.60
CA LYS A 127 -3.79 16.56 -8.83
C LYS A 127 -2.47 17.30 -8.50
N PRO A 128 -1.33 16.94 -9.12
CA PRO A 128 -1.14 15.78 -10.02
C PRO A 128 -1.41 14.45 -9.30
N VAL A 129 -1.62 13.37 -10.07
CA VAL A 129 -1.74 12.02 -9.50
C VAL A 129 -0.49 11.69 -8.68
N LEU A 130 -0.65 10.83 -7.67
CA LEU A 130 0.49 10.39 -6.86
C LEU A 130 1.53 9.69 -7.75
N PRO A 131 2.83 9.91 -7.52
CA PRO A 131 3.86 9.14 -8.20
C PRO A 131 3.71 7.66 -7.83
N HIS A 132 3.95 6.79 -8.81
CA HIS A 132 3.83 5.34 -8.67
C HIS A 132 5.10 4.64 -9.15
N VAL A 133 5.54 3.62 -8.41
CA VAL A 133 6.67 2.77 -8.75
C VAL A 133 6.15 1.36 -8.97
N LYS A 134 6.09 0.98 -10.24
CA LYS A 134 5.89 -0.40 -10.69
C LYS A 134 7.09 -1.25 -10.31
N HIS A 135 6.92 -2.10 -9.31
CA HIS A 135 7.99 -2.90 -8.73
C HIS A 135 7.43 -4.18 -8.10
N SER A 136 7.68 -5.30 -8.78
CA SER A 136 7.44 -6.60 -8.17
C SER A 136 8.53 -6.89 -7.14
N TRP A 137 8.15 -7.29 -5.93
CA TRP A 137 9.13 -7.57 -4.89
C TRP A 137 10.16 -8.62 -5.35
N GLY A 138 11.38 -8.47 -4.87
CA GLY A 138 12.53 -9.29 -5.25
C GLY A 138 13.22 -8.83 -6.54
N GLU A 139 12.59 -8.00 -7.38
CA GLU A 139 13.21 -7.41 -8.55
C GLU A 139 14.13 -6.24 -8.20
N THR A 140 14.99 -5.87 -9.16
CA THR A 140 15.84 -4.68 -9.05
C THR A 140 14.97 -3.44 -8.99
N PHE A 141 15.18 -2.60 -7.98
CA PHE A 141 14.41 -1.37 -7.84
C PHE A 141 14.76 -0.40 -9.00
N PRO A 142 13.78 0.33 -9.57
CA PRO A 142 14.04 1.22 -10.71
C PRO A 142 15.02 2.36 -10.41
N SER A 143 15.05 2.84 -9.17
CA SER A 143 16.04 3.80 -8.68
C SER A 143 17.16 3.07 -7.93
N ALA A 144 18.41 3.29 -8.35
CA ALA A 144 19.58 2.76 -7.67
C ALA A 144 19.84 3.46 -6.32
N GLU A 145 19.42 4.72 -6.19
CA GLU A 145 19.57 5.53 -4.97
C GLU A 145 18.22 6.17 -4.61
N PRO A 146 17.28 5.38 -4.08
CA PRO A 146 16.02 5.94 -3.59
C PRO A 146 16.26 6.88 -2.41
N ASP A 147 15.41 7.89 -2.28
CA ASP A 147 15.55 8.97 -1.30
C ASP A 147 14.32 9.11 -0.39
N TRP A 148 13.46 8.09 -0.36
CA TRP A 148 12.42 7.95 0.65
C TRP A 148 13.04 7.70 2.02
N ASP A 149 12.55 8.43 3.01
CA ASP A 149 12.96 8.29 4.39
C ASP A 149 11.92 7.52 5.22
N LEU A 150 10.76 7.16 4.66
CA LEU A 150 9.73 6.38 5.33
C LEU A 150 9.20 5.30 4.39
N ILE A 151 9.08 4.07 4.91
CA ILE A 151 8.40 2.98 4.22
C ILE A 151 7.18 2.61 5.07
N ILE A 152 6.02 2.56 4.44
CA ILE A 152 4.79 2.03 5.05
C ILE A 152 4.28 0.85 4.21
N ALA A 153 3.56 -0.06 4.84
CA ALA A 153 2.94 -1.19 4.17
C ALA A 153 1.73 -1.65 4.97
N SER A 154 0.58 -1.79 4.32
CA SER A 154 -0.69 -2.19 4.94
C SER A 154 -1.20 -3.47 4.28
N ASP A 155 -1.56 -4.48 5.07
CA ASP A 155 -2.14 -5.75 4.58
C ASP A 155 -1.33 -6.48 3.48
N ILE A 156 0.00 -6.37 3.50
CA ILE A 156 0.85 -6.92 2.43
C ILE A 156 1.25 -8.40 2.61
N LEU A 157 1.00 -9.00 3.78
CA LEU A 157 1.48 -10.34 4.14
C LEU A 157 0.48 -11.45 3.79
N LEU A 158 0.11 -11.53 2.51
CA LEU A 158 -0.86 -12.52 2.01
C LEU A 158 -0.20 -13.84 1.59
N TYR A 159 0.91 -13.76 0.86
CA TYR A 159 1.55 -14.92 0.22
C TYR A 159 2.91 -15.23 0.81
N VAL A 160 3.01 -16.30 1.60
CA VAL A 160 4.26 -16.76 2.22
C VAL A 160 5.37 -16.98 1.18
N LYS A 161 5.03 -17.44 -0.03
CA LYS A 161 5.98 -17.60 -1.14
C LYS A 161 6.69 -16.31 -1.55
N GLN A 162 6.09 -15.15 -1.27
CA GLN A 162 6.65 -13.84 -1.59
C GLN A 162 7.50 -13.24 -0.46
N TYR A 163 7.55 -13.86 0.73
CA TYR A 163 8.33 -13.31 1.85
C TYR A 163 9.82 -13.15 1.53
N PRO A 164 10.51 -14.11 0.87
CA PRO A 164 11.91 -13.90 0.47
C PRO A 164 12.09 -12.69 -0.46
N ASN A 165 11.15 -12.49 -1.38
CA ASN A 165 11.15 -11.37 -2.32
C ASN A 165 10.92 -10.04 -1.61
N LEU A 166 9.94 -9.98 -0.71
CA LEU A 166 9.67 -8.81 0.13
C LEU A 166 10.90 -8.43 0.97
N ILE A 167 11.51 -9.42 1.65
CA ILE A 167 12.72 -9.20 2.45
C ILE A 167 13.87 -8.67 1.60
N LYS A 168 14.05 -9.17 0.37
CA LYS A 168 15.07 -8.68 -0.56
C LYS A 168 14.85 -7.20 -0.89
N SER A 169 13.62 -6.80 -1.19
CA SER A 169 13.27 -5.40 -1.51
C SER A 169 13.38 -4.47 -0.31
N LEU A 170 12.87 -4.88 0.85
CA LEU A 170 13.03 -4.12 2.11
C LEU A 170 14.50 -3.97 2.48
N SER A 171 15.31 -5.02 2.31
CA SER A 171 16.76 -4.96 2.59
C SER A 171 17.48 -3.96 1.70
N PHE A 172 17.07 -3.81 0.44
CA PHE A 172 17.60 -2.78 -0.44
C PHE A 172 17.16 -1.38 0.03
N LEU A 173 15.86 -1.16 0.21
CA LEU A 173 15.31 0.14 0.59
C LEU A 173 15.86 0.65 1.93
N LEU A 174 15.99 -0.23 2.93
CA LEU A 174 16.53 0.11 4.25
C LEU A 174 18.03 0.39 4.23
N LYS A 175 18.80 -0.21 3.31
CA LYS A 175 20.23 0.09 3.15
C LYS A 175 20.47 1.42 2.44
N SER A 176 19.56 1.81 1.57
CA SER A 176 19.59 3.09 0.85
C SER A 176 19.03 4.25 1.67
N TYR A 177 18.50 3.99 2.87
CA TYR A 177 17.95 5.00 3.76
C TYR A 177 18.97 6.08 4.11
N LYS A 178 18.63 7.32 3.79
CA LYS A 178 19.39 8.52 4.18
C LYS A 178 18.65 9.17 5.35
N SER A 179 19.24 9.14 6.55
CA SER A 179 18.66 9.84 7.70
C SER A 179 18.52 11.32 7.38
N LYS A 180 17.34 11.90 7.60
CA LYS A 180 17.27 13.35 7.81
C LYS A 180 18.07 13.63 9.08
N ASP A 181 18.96 14.63 9.04
CA ASP A 181 19.67 15.08 10.23
C ASP A 181 18.67 15.25 11.37
N ASP A 182 18.97 14.66 12.53
CA ASP A 182 18.19 14.67 13.76
C ASP A 182 17.98 16.12 14.26
N LYS A 183 17.11 16.88 13.62
CA LYS A 183 16.52 18.07 14.23
C LYS A 183 15.36 17.60 15.10
N ALA A 184 15.76 17.16 16.29
CA ALA A 184 14.99 17.10 17.52
C ALA A 184 13.54 16.60 17.37
N ILE A 185 13.38 15.28 17.42
CA ILE A 185 12.20 14.72 18.09
C ILE A 185 12.17 15.35 19.49
N PRO A 186 11.09 16.03 19.92
CA PRO A 186 11.00 16.51 21.29
C PRO A 186 11.20 15.32 22.20
N SER A 187 12.25 15.35 23.01
CA SER A 187 12.50 14.33 24.02
C SER A 187 11.25 14.23 24.89
N VAL A 188 10.50 13.14 24.75
CA VAL A 188 9.56 12.74 25.80
C VAL A 188 10.42 12.57 27.05
N GLY A 189 10.06 13.32 28.09
CA GLY A 189 10.84 13.46 29.31
C GLY A 189 11.33 12.11 29.83
N ASN A 190 12.62 12.09 30.17
CA ASN A 190 13.31 10.98 30.81
C ASN A 190 12.45 10.33 31.91
N ASP A 191 12.21 9.03 31.78
CA ASP A 191 12.35 8.15 32.94
C ASP A 191 13.37 7.06 32.59
N GLN A 192 14.40 6.99 33.43
CA GLN A 192 15.60 6.19 33.22
C GLN A 192 15.29 4.69 33.38
N SER A 193 15.57 3.87 32.36
CA SER A 193 16.30 2.60 32.57
C SER A 193 16.76 1.98 31.24
N SER A 194 18.09 1.84 31.16
CA SER A 194 18.89 0.84 30.43
C SER A 194 18.24 -0.07 29.38
N GLY A 195 18.79 -0.03 28.17
CA GLY A 195 18.74 -1.15 27.22
C GLY A 195 18.53 -0.67 25.79
N LYS A 196 19.60 -0.71 24.98
CA LYS A 196 19.62 -0.36 23.56
C LYS A 196 18.46 -1.04 22.82
N ARG A 197 17.41 -0.26 22.52
CA ARG A 197 16.37 -0.58 21.54
C ARG A 197 16.85 -0.12 20.18
N SER A 198 16.95 -1.04 19.23
CA SER A 198 16.62 -0.82 17.83
C SER A 198 16.58 -2.16 17.13
N ILE A 199 15.37 -2.64 16.88
CA ILE A 199 14.86 -3.29 15.67
C ILE A 199 13.34 -3.28 15.87
N TYR A 200 12.62 -2.51 15.04
CA TYR A 200 11.19 -2.69 14.88
C TYR A 200 11.01 -3.41 13.54
N ILE A 201 10.45 -4.62 13.60
CA ILE A 201 9.92 -5.37 12.47
C ILE A 201 8.45 -4.98 12.33
#